data_AF-A0A6V7RPK6-F1
#
_entry.id   AF-A0A6V7RPK6-F1
#
_cell.length_a   1.000
_cell.length_b   1.000
_cell.length_c   1.000
_cell.angle_alpha   90.00
_cell.angle_beta   90.00
_cell.angle_gamma   90.00
#
_symmetry.space_group_name_H-M   'P 1'
#
loop_
_entity.id
_entity.type
_entity.pdbx_description
1 polymer ?
#
loop_
_entity_poly.entity_id
_entity_poly.type
_entity_poly.pdbx_seq_one_letter_code
_entity_poly.pdbx_strand_id
1 'polypeptide(L)'
;MRILVAGGIYVRENNSLDGGHVLAKVIAEYSEDTVYLHSNFSDTNHQQSKTLKKELRKNGVTVKARNVDLDYGEINHDHFTVGSNILETFMSDATYLNDIDFIILTTDINERDFRLIKNIAVNKQIPFLVFSMSEFSPRALRDDEIYLMSQDGLPTYKAYQDEILSILQSLNIVGKEKIKNRKIPASHLSKGLRAITYLVCFGLLLFILAYGSFKILDEINQDKPDFHVSIDWDKEIDHEECSTVKECQEVGDSYLEEIEQYVNFGEEQHIFFENRTRTTFTDYDLVDGQLANKKELQEMPFDSQEYENLWTTFYEIFPHEYLEDIDTYRLFSDGEGNTSAYVSIKREGTVLAIDVRDNIDKVSQYRNLIHEFAHIYSLTIEDFTSACETTDLSCLKTGTNIEIFQNRFWHHYDQNWYDNSHKSKVQLEGFYNNNVTDFYVPYQATNVKEDFAITFTKFITDKIPSKSSQLKAIKVQSMYEDLDLVTLRVDILKAILDMEKERAL
;
A
#
# COMPACT_ATOMS: atom_id res chain seq x y z
N MET A 1 -19.06 -52.94 0.87
CA MET A 1 -18.55 -52.68 2.23
C MET A 1 -17.43 -51.66 2.20
N ARG A 2 -17.23 -50.98 3.33
CA ARG A 2 -16.06 -50.17 3.65
C ARG A 2 -15.28 -50.87 4.75
N ILE A 3 -14.10 -51.37 4.39
CA ILE A 3 -13.27 -52.21 5.27
C ILE A 3 -12.12 -51.36 5.79
N LEU A 4 -11.94 -51.31 7.11
CA LEU A 4 -10.76 -50.72 7.73
C LEU A 4 -9.78 -51.82 8.11
N VAL A 5 -8.56 -51.73 7.60
CA VAL A 5 -7.43 -52.55 8.02
C VAL A 5 -6.51 -51.69 8.87
N ALA A 6 -6.20 -52.14 10.08
CA ALA A 6 -5.18 -51.53 10.93
C ALA A 6 -4.02 -52.50 11.08
N GLY A 7 -2.85 -52.11 10.56
CA GLY A 7 -1.68 -52.98 10.58
C GLY A 7 -0.35 -52.27 10.37
N GLY A 8 0.71 -52.91 10.84
CA GLY A 8 2.06 -52.36 10.85
C GLY A 8 2.77 -52.41 9.50
N ILE A 9 3.89 -51.68 9.44
CA ILE A 9 4.83 -51.70 8.31
C ILE A 9 6.24 -51.94 8.85
N TYR A 10 6.91 -52.93 8.27
CA TYR A 10 8.26 -53.33 8.62
C TYR A 10 9.13 -53.47 7.38
N VAL A 11 10.43 -53.26 7.54
CA VAL A 11 11.47 -53.47 6.54
C VAL A 11 12.19 -54.78 6.87
N ARG A 12 12.33 -55.68 5.90
CA ARG A 12 13.16 -56.90 6.01
C ARG A 12 14.61 -56.59 5.62
N GLU A 13 15.55 -57.47 5.99
CA GLU A 13 16.98 -57.38 5.63
C GLU A 13 17.25 -57.15 4.12
N ASN A 14 16.40 -57.68 3.24
CA ASN A 14 16.49 -57.48 1.79
C ASN A 14 15.85 -56.16 1.30
N ASN A 15 15.55 -55.24 2.21
CA ASN A 15 14.90 -53.94 1.99
C ASN A 15 13.46 -54.03 1.44
N SER A 16 12.82 -55.19 1.50
CA SER A 16 11.40 -55.36 1.15
C SER A 16 10.49 -55.07 2.35
N LEU A 17 9.27 -54.61 2.07
CA LEU A 17 8.30 -54.30 3.11
C LEU A 17 7.41 -55.50 3.45
N ASP A 18 7.09 -55.64 4.73
CA ASP A 18 6.17 -56.63 5.30
C ASP A 18 5.34 -56.03 6.45
N GLY A 19 4.46 -56.82 7.06
CA GLY A 19 3.57 -56.40 8.14
C GLY A 19 2.09 -56.42 7.74
N GLY A 20 1.23 -55.98 8.64
CA GLY A 20 -0.23 -56.03 8.52
C GLY A 20 -0.79 -55.24 7.33
N HIS A 21 -0.05 -54.28 6.78
CA HIS A 21 -0.45 -53.58 5.54
C HIS A 21 -0.66 -54.53 4.34
N VAL A 22 -0.05 -55.72 4.36
CA VAL A 22 -0.22 -56.77 3.34
C VAL A 22 -1.70 -57.18 3.25
N LEU A 23 -2.42 -57.25 4.38
CA LEU A 23 -3.83 -57.64 4.39
C LEU A 23 -4.68 -56.65 3.59
N ALA A 24 -4.44 -55.34 3.76
CA ALA A 24 -5.15 -54.31 3.00
C ALA A 24 -4.97 -54.49 1.49
N LYS A 25 -3.75 -54.84 1.06
CA LYS A 25 -3.46 -55.14 -0.34
C LYS A 25 -4.20 -56.39 -0.82
N VAL A 26 -4.16 -57.48 -0.06
CA VAL A 26 -4.86 -58.74 -0.39
C VAL A 26 -6.36 -58.50 -0.55
N ILE A 27 -6.98 -57.87 0.44
CA ILE A 27 -8.43 -57.59 0.43
C ILE A 27 -8.78 -56.76 -0.78
N ALA A 28 -7.99 -55.72 -1.04
CA ALA A 28 -8.22 -54.89 -2.19
C ALA A 28 -8.13 -55.73 -3.47
N GLU A 29 -7.07 -56.52 -3.70
CA GLU A 29 -6.91 -57.30 -4.93
C GLU A 29 -8.09 -58.23 -5.27
N TYR A 30 -8.85 -58.70 -4.28
CA TYR A 30 -9.92 -59.70 -4.43
C TYR A 30 -11.33 -59.20 -4.07
N SER A 31 -11.49 -57.92 -3.71
CA SER A 31 -12.82 -57.33 -3.44
C SER A 31 -12.98 -56.00 -4.17
N GLU A 32 -14.21 -55.67 -4.58
CA GLU A 32 -14.57 -54.32 -5.09
C GLU A 32 -14.83 -53.32 -3.95
N ASP A 33 -14.77 -53.78 -2.71
CA ASP A 33 -14.98 -52.97 -1.51
C ASP A 33 -13.98 -51.82 -1.39
N THR A 34 -14.40 -50.79 -0.65
CA THR A 34 -13.51 -49.67 -0.31
C THR A 34 -12.64 -50.06 0.87
N VAL A 35 -11.34 -50.23 0.63
CA VAL A 35 -10.38 -50.63 1.67
C VAL A 35 -9.63 -49.40 2.18
N TYR A 36 -9.69 -49.17 3.49
CA TYR A 36 -8.90 -48.19 4.20
C TYR A 36 -7.74 -48.86 4.93
N LEU A 37 -6.56 -48.24 4.90
CA LEU A 37 -5.43 -48.67 5.72
C LEU A 37 -5.12 -47.60 6.77
N HIS A 38 -5.13 -48.01 8.03
CA HIS A 38 -4.53 -47.28 9.15
C HIS A 38 -3.18 -47.92 9.49
N SER A 39 -2.12 -47.12 9.44
CA SER A 39 -0.74 -47.52 9.72
C SER A 39 0.12 -46.27 9.96
N ASN A 40 1.36 -46.42 10.43
CA ASN A 40 2.28 -45.32 10.67
C ASN A 40 3.34 -45.26 9.56
N PHE A 41 3.18 -44.33 8.61
CA PHE A 41 4.14 -44.16 7.52
C PHE A 41 5.33 -43.33 7.99
N SER A 42 6.54 -43.85 7.81
CA SER A 42 7.77 -43.16 8.19
C SER A 42 8.10 -41.99 7.26
N ASP A 43 8.38 -40.81 7.82
CA ASP A 43 8.95 -39.67 7.08
C ASP A 43 10.47 -39.79 6.90
N THR A 44 11.17 -40.49 7.80
CA THR A 44 12.61 -40.79 7.66
C THR A 44 12.86 -41.77 6.50
N ASN A 45 11.96 -42.72 6.25
CA ASN A 45 11.97 -43.62 5.09
C ASN A 45 11.11 -43.11 3.91
N HIS A 46 11.17 -41.81 3.60
CA HIS A 46 10.28 -41.13 2.64
C HIS A 46 10.10 -41.86 1.28
N GLN A 47 11.18 -42.40 0.70
CA GLN A 47 11.11 -43.07 -0.61
C GLN A 47 10.33 -44.40 -0.55
N GLN A 48 10.52 -45.19 0.51
CA GLN A 48 9.77 -46.43 0.75
C GLN A 48 8.30 -46.09 1.02
N SER A 49 8.03 -45.10 1.87
CA SER A 49 6.68 -44.61 2.15
C SER A 49 5.94 -44.15 0.89
N LYS A 50 6.60 -43.39 0.03
CA LYS A 50 6.03 -42.93 -1.25
C LYS A 50 5.75 -44.10 -2.19
N THR A 51 6.66 -45.06 -2.27
CA THR A 51 6.53 -46.25 -3.12
C THR A 51 5.38 -47.14 -2.64
N LEU A 52 5.31 -47.41 -1.34
CA LEU A 52 4.24 -48.21 -0.73
C LEU A 52 2.87 -47.54 -0.90
N LYS A 53 2.75 -46.22 -0.63
CA LYS A 53 1.49 -45.48 -0.84
C LYS A 53 1.02 -45.56 -2.29
N LYS A 54 1.95 -45.46 -3.25
CA LYS A 54 1.63 -45.59 -4.69
C LYS A 54 1.16 -47.01 -5.04
N GLU A 55 1.84 -48.02 -4.51
CA GLU A 55 1.48 -49.43 -4.71
C GLU A 55 0.11 -49.75 -4.10
N LEU A 56 -0.11 -49.41 -2.84
CA LEU A 56 -1.38 -49.57 -2.15
C LEU A 56 -2.53 -48.90 -2.90
N ARG A 57 -2.33 -47.66 -3.36
CA ARG A 57 -3.34 -46.93 -4.14
C ARG A 57 -3.59 -47.54 -5.51
N LYS A 58 -2.56 -48.06 -6.20
CA LYS A 58 -2.73 -48.80 -7.45
C LYS A 58 -3.59 -50.05 -7.24
N ASN A 59 -3.44 -50.70 -6.08
CA ASN A 59 -4.27 -51.81 -5.68
C ASN A 59 -5.62 -51.37 -5.10
N GLY A 60 -5.92 -50.07 -4.99
CA GLY A 60 -7.22 -49.56 -4.54
C GLY A 60 -7.38 -49.31 -3.05
N VAL A 61 -6.29 -49.38 -2.29
CA VAL A 61 -6.28 -49.06 -0.87
C VAL A 61 -6.22 -47.55 -0.67
N THR A 62 -7.11 -47.03 0.16
CA THR A 62 -7.11 -45.63 0.60
C THR A 62 -6.38 -45.52 1.93
N VAL A 63 -5.18 -44.94 1.90
CA VAL A 63 -4.37 -44.73 3.11
C VAL A 63 -4.98 -43.60 3.96
N LYS A 64 -5.31 -43.90 5.22
CA LYS A 64 -5.84 -42.98 6.24
C LYS A 64 -4.90 -42.94 7.44
N ALA A 65 -3.65 -42.59 7.14
CA ALA A 65 -2.53 -42.62 8.06
C ALA A 65 -1.89 -41.24 8.21
N ARG A 66 -1.28 -41.01 9.38
CA ARG A 66 -0.33 -39.91 9.55
C ARG A 66 1.06 -40.36 9.11
N ASN A 67 1.84 -39.40 8.65
CA ASN A 67 3.27 -39.59 8.61
C ASN A 67 3.85 -39.33 10.00
N VAL A 68 4.89 -40.06 10.35
CA VAL A 68 5.56 -39.96 11.63
C VAL A 68 7.07 -39.87 11.44
N ASP A 69 7.72 -39.13 12.33
CA ASP A 69 9.17 -38.92 12.31
C ASP A 69 9.90 -40.04 13.06
N LEU A 70 9.76 -41.26 12.55
CA LEU A 70 10.44 -42.46 13.06
C LEU A 70 10.61 -43.47 11.92
N ASP A 71 11.71 -44.21 11.92
CA ASP A 71 11.95 -45.28 10.96
C ASP A 71 10.90 -46.39 11.07
N TYR A 72 10.65 -47.11 9.98
CA TYR A 72 9.86 -48.34 10.04
C TYR A 72 10.47 -49.35 11.01
N GLY A 73 9.66 -50.27 11.51
CA GLY A 73 10.18 -51.41 12.23
C GLY A 73 11.04 -52.29 11.33
N GLU A 74 11.99 -53.04 11.88
CA GLU A 74 12.87 -53.93 11.12
C GLU A 74 12.62 -55.39 11.53
N ILE A 75 12.61 -56.31 10.57
CA ILE A 75 12.51 -57.76 10.81
C ILE A 75 13.84 -58.41 10.41
N ASN A 76 14.44 -59.10 11.37
CA ASN A 76 15.61 -59.95 11.20
C ASN A 76 15.22 -61.43 11.37
N HIS A 77 16.19 -62.33 11.27
CA HIS A 77 15.95 -63.78 11.28
C HIS A 77 15.24 -64.32 12.54
N ASP A 78 15.45 -63.72 13.72
CA ASP A 78 14.97 -64.22 15.01
C ASP A 78 14.33 -63.14 15.91
N HIS A 79 14.32 -61.88 15.48
CA HIS A 79 13.74 -60.77 16.24
C HIS A 79 13.25 -59.67 15.31
N PHE A 80 12.47 -58.74 15.86
CA PHE A 80 12.05 -57.54 15.16
C PHE A 80 12.13 -56.32 16.08
N THR A 81 12.25 -55.13 15.47
CA THR A 81 12.10 -53.84 16.14
C THR A 81 10.79 -53.21 15.71
N VAL A 82 10.07 -52.57 16.63
CA VAL A 82 8.73 -52.02 16.36
C VAL A 82 8.75 -50.76 15.49
N GLY A 83 9.79 -49.93 15.59
CA GLY A 83 9.92 -48.67 14.86
C GLY A 83 8.66 -47.79 14.96
N SER A 84 8.24 -47.23 13.83
CA SER A 84 7.06 -46.36 13.68
C SER A 84 5.77 -46.98 14.21
N ASN A 85 5.67 -48.30 14.29
CA ASN A 85 4.46 -49.01 14.74
C ASN A 85 4.19 -48.83 16.25
N ILE A 86 5.16 -48.33 17.03
CA ILE A 86 4.97 -48.00 18.45
C ILE A 86 4.12 -46.74 18.67
N LEU A 87 3.96 -45.88 17.66
CA LEU A 87 3.30 -44.59 17.83
C LEU A 87 1.77 -44.72 17.82
N GLU A 88 1.14 -43.98 18.71
CA GLU A 88 -0.31 -43.95 18.92
C GLU A 88 -0.91 -42.84 18.03
N THR A 89 -1.32 -43.19 16.81
CA THR A 89 -1.78 -42.19 15.82
C THR A 89 -3.25 -42.33 15.48
N PHE A 90 -3.91 -43.37 16.00
CA PHE A 90 -5.33 -43.57 15.79
C PHE A 90 -6.17 -42.48 16.47
N MET A 91 -7.05 -41.84 15.71
CA MET A 91 -7.98 -40.83 16.19
C MET A 91 -9.40 -41.39 16.14
N SER A 92 -10.03 -41.55 17.31
CA SER A 92 -11.35 -42.18 17.46
C SER A 92 -12.51 -41.34 16.92
N ASP A 93 -12.30 -40.05 16.69
CA ASP A 93 -13.27 -39.08 16.15
C ASP A 93 -13.16 -38.90 14.62
N ALA A 94 -12.29 -39.66 13.95
CA ALA A 94 -12.08 -39.52 12.52
C ALA A 94 -13.37 -39.84 11.73
N THR A 95 -13.80 -38.88 10.89
CA THR A 95 -15.09 -38.94 10.18
C THR A 95 -15.28 -40.17 9.29
N TYR A 96 -14.20 -40.76 8.79
CA TYR A 96 -14.27 -41.97 7.96
C TYR A 96 -14.74 -43.21 8.74
N LEU A 97 -14.65 -43.21 10.08
CA LEU A 97 -15.09 -44.29 10.96
C LEU A 97 -16.61 -44.39 11.12
N ASN A 98 -17.37 -43.42 10.61
CA ASN A 98 -18.84 -43.44 10.70
C ASN A 98 -19.49 -44.41 9.72
N ASP A 99 -18.76 -44.74 8.64
CA ASP A 99 -19.30 -45.54 7.54
C ASP A 99 -18.52 -46.86 7.35
N ILE A 100 -17.78 -47.33 8.38
CA ILE A 100 -17.03 -48.59 8.29
C ILE A 100 -17.96 -49.76 8.57
N ASP A 101 -17.99 -50.73 7.66
CA ASP A 101 -18.84 -51.91 7.71
C ASP A 101 -18.12 -53.14 8.30
N PHE A 102 -16.79 -53.16 8.24
CA PHE A 102 -15.97 -54.29 8.69
C PHE A 102 -14.56 -53.83 9.10
N ILE A 103 -13.99 -54.44 10.13
CA ILE A 103 -12.64 -54.11 10.63
C ILE A 103 -11.73 -55.34 10.61
N ILE A 104 -10.49 -55.16 10.17
CA ILE A 104 -9.43 -56.17 10.27
C ILE A 104 -8.27 -55.57 11.04
N LEU A 105 -7.87 -56.26 12.11
CA LEU A 105 -6.77 -55.87 12.98
C LEU A 105 -5.63 -56.87 12.86
N THR A 106 -4.41 -56.36 12.95
CA THR A 106 -3.22 -57.16 13.20
C THR A 106 -2.60 -56.79 14.55
N THR A 107 -1.79 -57.68 15.12
CA THR A 107 -1.14 -57.48 16.42
C THR A 107 0.24 -56.82 16.30
N ASP A 108 0.64 -56.41 15.10
CA ASP A 108 1.89 -55.71 14.80
C ASP A 108 1.78 -54.17 14.85
N ILE A 109 0.76 -53.66 15.53
CA ILE A 109 0.55 -52.23 15.82
C ILE A 109 0.61 -51.99 17.33
N ASN A 110 0.71 -50.72 17.73
CA ASN A 110 0.63 -50.34 19.14
C ASN A 110 -0.65 -50.91 19.81
N GLU A 111 -0.49 -51.53 20.98
CA GLU A 111 -1.57 -52.20 21.71
C GLU A 111 -2.71 -51.25 22.10
N ARG A 112 -2.41 -49.97 22.38
CA ARG A 112 -3.42 -48.93 22.65
C ARG A 112 -4.30 -48.71 21.42
N ASP A 113 -3.72 -48.50 20.25
CA ASP A 113 -4.46 -48.27 19.01
C ASP A 113 -5.30 -49.51 18.64
N PHE A 114 -4.73 -50.71 18.78
CA PHE A 114 -5.47 -51.96 18.65
C PHE A 114 -6.71 -52.00 19.56
N ARG A 115 -6.54 -51.72 20.86
CA ARG A 115 -7.63 -51.73 21.84
C ARG A 115 -8.68 -50.66 21.53
N LEU A 116 -8.27 -49.46 21.11
CA LEU A 116 -9.19 -48.38 20.75
C LEU A 116 -10.05 -48.77 19.54
N ILE A 117 -9.44 -49.30 18.48
CA ILE A 117 -10.17 -49.69 17.28
C ILE A 117 -11.10 -50.86 17.58
N LYS A 118 -10.64 -51.87 18.34
CA LYS A 118 -11.48 -52.98 18.81
C LYS A 118 -12.67 -52.48 19.63
N ASN A 119 -12.45 -51.56 20.57
CA ASN A 119 -13.53 -51.01 21.39
C ASN A 119 -14.57 -50.25 20.54
N ILE A 120 -14.13 -49.54 19.50
CA ILE A 120 -15.04 -48.93 18.54
C ILE A 120 -15.84 -49.99 17.80
N ALA A 121 -15.20 -51.07 17.34
CA ALA A 121 -15.88 -52.17 16.68
C ALA A 121 -16.98 -52.77 17.56
N VAL A 122 -16.65 -53.10 18.81
CA VAL A 122 -17.60 -53.64 19.79
C VAL A 122 -18.73 -52.66 20.08
N ASN A 123 -18.42 -51.40 20.38
CA ASN A 123 -19.42 -50.39 20.77
C ASN A 123 -20.38 -50.05 19.63
N LYS A 124 -19.88 -50.03 18.38
CA LYS A 124 -20.69 -49.76 17.19
C LYS A 124 -21.27 -51.02 16.54
N GLN A 125 -21.03 -52.20 17.14
CA GLN A 125 -21.43 -53.50 16.58
C GLN A 125 -20.92 -53.74 15.15
N ILE A 126 -19.72 -53.25 14.86
CA ILE A 126 -19.04 -53.48 13.59
C ILE A 126 -18.33 -54.84 13.68
N PRO A 127 -18.60 -55.79 12.77
CA PRO A 127 -17.89 -57.06 12.75
C PRO A 127 -16.39 -56.84 12.52
N PHE A 128 -15.56 -57.61 13.23
CA PHE A 128 -14.12 -57.50 13.10
C PHE A 128 -13.42 -58.86 13.18
N LEU A 129 -12.22 -58.93 12.61
CA LEU A 129 -11.32 -60.09 12.68
C LEU A 129 -9.90 -59.66 13.06
N VAL A 130 -9.18 -60.54 13.72
CA VAL A 130 -7.80 -60.36 14.14
C VAL A 130 -6.91 -61.41 13.48
N PHE A 131 -5.86 -60.98 12.77
CA PHE A 131 -4.80 -61.85 12.27
C PHE A 131 -3.52 -61.58 13.05
N SER A 132 -2.99 -62.59 13.72
CA SER A 132 -1.88 -62.41 14.66
C SER A 132 -0.71 -63.35 14.35
N MET A 133 0.52 -62.82 14.44
CA MET A 133 1.75 -63.63 14.47
C MET A 133 2.21 -63.88 15.91
N SER A 134 1.37 -63.58 16.91
CA SER A 134 1.68 -63.64 18.34
C SER A 134 2.64 -62.55 18.84
N GLU A 135 2.67 -61.37 18.19
CA GLU A 135 3.45 -60.20 18.63
C GLU A 135 3.05 -59.73 20.04
N PHE A 136 1.74 -59.79 20.35
CA PHE A 136 1.20 -59.71 21.70
C PHE A 136 -0.10 -60.54 21.78
N SER A 137 -0.55 -60.89 22.99
CA SER A 137 -1.79 -61.66 23.19
C SER A 137 -2.99 -60.74 23.45
N PRO A 138 -3.93 -60.58 22.49
CA PRO A 138 -5.10 -59.73 22.70
C PRO A 138 -6.03 -60.36 23.74
N ARG A 139 -6.50 -59.57 24.69
CA ARG A 139 -7.45 -60.03 25.71
C ARG A 139 -8.89 -60.01 25.20
N ALA A 140 -9.71 -60.94 25.71
CA ALA A 140 -11.16 -60.98 25.50
C ALA A 140 -11.58 -61.04 24.02
N LEU A 141 -11.01 -61.97 23.26
CA LEU A 141 -11.48 -62.34 21.92
C LEU A 141 -12.17 -63.70 21.98
N ARG A 142 -13.16 -63.90 21.12
CA ARG A 142 -13.75 -65.23 20.87
C ARG A 142 -12.88 -65.99 19.88
N ASP A 143 -12.96 -67.32 19.91
CA ASP A 143 -12.16 -68.18 19.03
C ASP A 143 -12.44 -67.93 17.54
N ASP A 144 -13.64 -67.46 17.18
CA ASP A 144 -14.04 -67.09 15.82
C ASP A 144 -13.54 -65.70 15.37
N GLU A 145 -12.95 -64.91 16.29
CA GLU A 145 -12.49 -63.54 16.03
C GLU A 145 -10.98 -63.44 15.80
N ILE A 146 -10.20 -64.49 16.10
CA ILE A 146 -8.73 -64.49 15.99
C ILE A 146 -8.21 -65.66 15.16
N TYR A 147 -7.32 -65.35 14.22
CA TYR A 147 -6.58 -66.31 13.42
C TYR A 147 -5.08 -66.16 13.73
N LEU A 148 -4.53 -67.17 14.41
CA LEU A 148 -3.09 -67.26 14.69
C LEU A 148 -2.38 -67.85 13.48
N MET A 149 -1.56 -67.03 12.82
CA MET A 149 -0.81 -67.44 11.63
C MET A 149 0.56 -68.03 12.00
N SER A 150 1.17 -67.49 13.07
CA SER A 150 2.44 -67.96 13.61
C SER A 150 2.47 -67.79 15.13
N GLN A 151 3.38 -68.51 15.79
CA GLN A 151 3.67 -68.41 17.22
C GLN A 151 5.07 -67.83 17.51
N ASP A 152 5.82 -67.47 16.47
CA ASP A 152 7.19 -66.92 16.61
C ASP A 152 7.24 -65.43 16.95
N GLY A 153 6.12 -64.71 16.85
CA GLY A 153 6.06 -63.28 17.13
C GLY A 153 6.63 -62.39 16.01
N LEU A 154 7.03 -62.96 14.86
CA LEU A 154 7.62 -62.18 13.77
C LEU A 154 6.52 -61.70 12.80
N PRO A 155 6.39 -60.38 12.53
CA PRO A 155 5.29 -59.81 11.72
C PRO A 155 5.47 -60.06 10.21
N THR A 156 5.47 -61.34 9.82
CA THR A 156 5.83 -61.85 8.48
C THR A 156 4.61 -62.21 7.63
N TYR A 157 3.60 -61.34 7.64
CA TYR A 157 2.29 -61.54 6.99
C TYR A 157 2.36 -61.91 5.51
N LYS A 158 3.38 -61.44 4.79
CA LYS A 158 3.60 -61.82 3.38
C LYS A 158 3.82 -63.31 3.16
N ALA A 159 4.43 -64.03 4.12
CA ALA A 159 4.64 -65.47 4.00
C ALA A 159 3.33 -66.27 4.10
N TYR A 160 2.33 -65.70 4.78
CA TYR A 160 1.02 -66.31 5.04
C TYR A 160 -0.08 -65.73 4.14
N GLN A 161 0.29 -65.01 3.07
CA GLN A 161 -0.66 -64.27 2.24
C GLN A 161 -1.75 -65.16 1.60
N ASP A 162 -1.38 -66.38 1.18
CA ASP A 162 -2.31 -67.33 0.56
C ASP A 162 -3.26 -67.96 1.59
N GLU A 163 -2.78 -68.22 2.81
CA GLU A 163 -3.61 -68.72 3.92
C GLU A 163 -4.61 -67.64 4.36
N ILE A 164 -4.14 -66.40 4.54
CA ILE A 164 -4.98 -65.24 4.83
C ILE A 164 -6.07 -65.08 3.76
N LEU A 165 -5.70 -65.18 2.48
CA LEU A 165 -6.66 -65.11 1.39
C LEU A 165 -7.71 -66.23 1.47
N SER A 166 -7.29 -67.47 1.74
CA SER A 166 -8.18 -68.62 1.91
C SER A 166 -9.19 -68.41 3.05
N ILE A 167 -8.72 -67.91 4.19
CA ILE A 167 -9.58 -67.56 5.34
C ILE A 167 -10.60 -66.49 4.94
N LEU A 168 -10.14 -65.38 4.35
CA LEU A 168 -11.02 -64.28 3.92
C LEU A 168 -12.07 -64.74 2.88
N GLN A 169 -11.70 -65.65 1.98
CA GLN A 169 -12.62 -66.26 1.01
C GLN A 169 -13.64 -67.19 1.67
N SER A 170 -13.21 -68.01 2.64
CA SER A 170 -14.10 -68.91 3.38
C SER A 170 -15.18 -68.14 4.18
N LEU A 171 -14.83 -66.94 4.64
CA LEU A 171 -15.72 -66.03 5.35
C LEU A 171 -16.53 -65.11 4.42
N ASN A 172 -16.38 -65.26 3.09
CA ASN A 172 -17.00 -64.41 2.07
C ASN A 172 -16.71 -62.90 2.23
N ILE A 173 -15.55 -62.54 2.79
CA ILE A 173 -15.09 -61.15 2.89
C ILE A 173 -14.50 -60.68 1.56
N VAL A 174 -13.91 -61.60 0.79
CA VAL A 174 -13.34 -61.33 -0.54
C VAL A 174 -13.76 -62.41 -1.54
N GLY A 175 -13.67 -62.09 -2.83
CA GLY A 175 -13.98 -63.02 -3.92
C GLY A 175 -12.87 -64.03 -4.22
N LYS A 176 -13.18 -65.00 -5.08
CA LYS A 176 -12.24 -66.05 -5.52
C LYS A 176 -11.26 -65.59 -6.62
N GLU A 177 -11.63 -64.54 -7.37
CA GLU A 177 -10.84 -64.03 -8.49
C GLU A 177 -10.37 -62.59 -8.23
N LYS A 178 -9.21 -62.24 -8.82
CA LYS A 178 -8.68 -60.87 -8.73
C LYS A 178 -9.51 -59.89 -9.56
N ILE A 179 -9.70 -58.68 -9.04
CA ILE A 179 -10.41 -57.59 -9.72
C ILE A 179 -9.55 -57.00 -10.85
N LYS A 180 -10.06 -57.00 -12.09
CA LYS A 180 -9.31 -56.54 -13.28
C LYS A 180 -9.41 -55.03 -13.53
N ASN A 181 -10.56 -54.39 -13.23
CA ASN A 181 -10.85 -53.00 -13.59
C ASN A 181 -11.28 -52.16 -12.38
N ARG A 182 -10.33 -51.80 -11.51
CA ARG A 182 -10.66 -51.06 -10.29
C ARG A 182 -10.77 -49.55 -10.51
N LYS A 183 -11.75 -48.92 -9.86
CA LYS A 183 -11.78 -47.47 -9.63
C LYS A 183 -10.65 -47.07 -8.68
N ILE A 184 -9.64 -46.37 -9.20
CA ILE A 184 -8.51 -45.86 -8.42
C ILE A 184 -8.95 -44.59 -7.65
N PRO A 185 -8.67 -44.46 -6.34
CA PRO A 185 -9.00 -43.26 -5.58
C PRO A 185 -8.37 -41.99 -6.22
N ALA A 186 -9.11 -40.88 -6.27
CA ALA A 186 -8.63 -39.62 -6.87
C ALA A 186 -7.43 -39.02 -6.09
N SER A 187 -6.48 -38.38 -6.79
CA SER A 187 -5.29 -37.76 -6.18
C SER A 187 -5.59 -36.34 -5.73
N HIS A 188 -4.94 -35.88 -4.65
CA HIS A 188 -4.95 -34.48 -4.24
C HIS A 188 -4.56 -33.48 -5.36
N LEU A 189 -3.76 -33.91 -6.34
CA LEU A 189 -3.37 -33.08 -7.50
C LEU A 189 -4.56 -32.57 -8.34
N SER A 190 -5.65 -33.32 -8.45
CA SER A 190 -6.80 -32.94 -9.29
C SER A 190 -7.74 -31.92 -8.61
N LYS A 191 -7.62 -31.74 -7.29
CA LYS A 191 -8.37 -30.71 -6.54
C LYS A 191 -7.65 -29.35 -6.60
N GLY A 192 -6.31 -29.34 -6.57
CA GLY A 192 -5.52 -28.12 -6.70
C GLY A 192 -5.70 -27.41 -8.05
N LEU A 193 -5.80 -28.18 -9.13
CA LEU A 193 -5.95 -27.61 -10.48
C LEU A 193 -7.25 -26.81 -10.66
N ARG A 194 -8.35 -27.24 -10.03
CA ARG A 194 -9.65 -26.52 -10.09
C ARG A 194 -9.62 -25.22 -9.29
N ALA A 195 -8.96 -25.19 -8.13
CA ALA A 195 -8.85 -23.99 -7.31
C ALA A 195 -8.07 -22.88 -8.03
N ILE A 196 -7.02 -23.25 -8.76
CA ILE A 196 -6.24 -22.30 -9.58
C ILE A 196 -7.10 -21.68 -10.68
N THR A 197 -7.93 -22.47 -11.37
CA THR A 197 -8.84 -21.94 -12.40
C THR A 197 -9.83 -20.92 -11.84
N TYR A 198 -10.40 -21.18 -10.65
CA TYR A 198 -11.31 -20.22 -10.01
C TYR A 198 -10.63 -18.91 -9.62
N LEU A 199 -9.39 -18.97 -9.12
CA LEU A 199 -8.62 -17.77 -8.77
C LEU A 199 -8.29 -16.91 -9.99
N VAL A 200 -7.91 -17.52 -11.12
CA VAL A 200 -7.61 -16.81 -12.37
C VAL A 200 -8.86 -16.12 -12.91
N CYS A 201 -10.01 -16.80 -12.93
CA CYS A 201 -11.26 -16.20 -13.39
C CYS A 201 -11.72 -15.04 -12.48
N PHE A 202 -11.56 -15.17 -11.17
CA PHE A 202 -11.90 -14.12 -10.22
C PHE A 202 -10.98 -12.89 -10.36
N GLY A 203 -9.68 -13.10 -10.56
CA GLY A 203 -8.73 -12.01 -10.82
C GLY A 203 -9.03 -11.25 -12.11
N LEU A 204 -9.40 -11.96 -13.19
CA LEU A 204 -9.82 -11.35 -14.45
C LEU A 204 -11.09 -10.52 -14.31
N LEU A 205 -12.07 -10.99 -13.55
CA LEU A 205 -13.31 -10.24 -13.29
C LEU A 205 -13.02 -8.93 -12.54
N LEU A 206 -12.20 -8.97 -11.48
CA LEU A 206 -11.81 -7.79 -10.73
C LEU A 206 -11.04 -6.79 -11.59
N PHE A 207 -10.15 -7.27 -12.46
CA PHE A 207 -9.43 -6.42 -13.40
C PHE A 207 -10.36 -5.71 -14.37
N ILE A 208 -11.33 -6.41 -14.95
CA ILE A 208 -12.31 -5.81 -15.88
C ILE A 208 -13.17 -4.77 -15.16
N LEU A 209 -13.61 -5.04 -13.93
CA LEU A 209 -14.38 -4.09 -13.14
C LEU A 209 -13.55 -2.84 -12.82
N ALA A 210 -12.32 -2.99 -12.35
CA ALA A 210 -11.44 -1.87 -12.04
C ALA A 210 -11.14 -1.05 -13.30
N TYR A 211 -10.73 -1.69 -14.39
CA TYR A 211 -10.46 -1.04 -15.66
C TYR A 211 -11.68 -0.32 -16.22
N GLY A 212 -12.86 -0.96 -16.18
CA GLY A 212 -14.12 -0.34 -16.59
C GLY A 212 -14.46 0.90 -15.75
N SER A 213 -14.27 0.82 -14.44
CA SER A 213 -14.46 1.96 -13.52
C SER A 213 -13.53 3.12 -13.87
N PHE A 214 -12.24 2.85 -14.06
CA PHE A 214 -11.25 3.86 -14.43
C PHE A 214 -11.54 4.47 -15.80
N LYS A 215 -11.98 3.67 -16.78
CA LYS A 215 -12.28 4.13 -18.13
C LYS A 215 -13.55 5.00 -18.18
N ILE A 216 -14.54 4.73 -17.33
CA ILE A 216 -15.71 5.59 -17.14
C ILE A 216 -15.33 6.90 -16.42
N LEU A 217 -14.46 6.83 -15.40
CA LEU A 217 -13.91 8.02 -14.74
C LEU A 217 -13.11 8.90 -15.71
N ASP A 218 -12.36 8.29 -16.62
CA ASP A 218 -11.60 8.98 -17.67
C ASP A 218 -12.53 9.65 -18.69
N GLU A 219 -13.61 8.97 -19.12
CA GLU A 219 -14.64 9.57 -20.00
C GLU A 219 -15.41 10.71 -19.33
N ILE A 220 -15.65 10.66 -18.02
CA ILE A 220 -16.28 11.77 -17.27
C ILE A 220 -15.31 12.96 -17.12
N ASN A 221 -14.00 12.73 -17.11
CA ASN A 221 -12.98 13.79 -17.03
C ASN A 221 -12.64 14.46 -18.37
N GLN A 222 -13.18 13.99 -19.50
CA GLN A 222 -12.89 14.53 -20.83
C GLN A 222 -13.49 15.93 -21.10
N ASP A 223 -14.37 16.44 -20.24
CA ASP A 223 -14.91 17.81 -20.35
C ASP A 223 -14.03 18.88 -19.69
N LYS A 224 -12.81 18.55 -19.22
CA LYS A 224 -11.89 19.57 -18.72
C LYS A 224 -11.40 20.46 -19.89
N PRO A 225 -11.39 21.79 -19.74
CA PRO A 225 -10.84 22.68 -20.75
C PRO A 225 -9.39 22.31 -21.07
N ASP A 226 -9.02 22.37 -22.34
CA ASP A 226 -7.63 22.17 -22.76
C ASP A 226 -6.85 23.46 -22.51
N PHE A 227 -6.11 23.50 -21.40
CA PHE A 227 -5.27 24.64 -21.07
C PHE A 227 -3.94 24.50 -21.81
N HIS A 228 -3.69 25.40 -22.75
CA HIS A 228 -2.44 25.43 -23.50
C HIS A 228 -1.57 26.60 -23.07
N VAL A 229 -0.26 26.37 -23.17
CA VAL A 229 0.78 27.39 -23.03
C VAL A 229 1.49 27.53 -24.36
N SER A 230 1.69 28.76 -24.82
CA SER A 230 2.34 29.12 -26.07
C SER A 230 3.48 30.09 -25.79
N ILE A 231 4.55 29.59 -25.18
CA ILE A 231 5.77 30.36 -24.91
C ILE A 231 6.54 30.55 -26.22
N ASP A 232 6.77 31.80 -26.61
CA ASP A 232 7.69 32.16 -27.69
C ASP A 232 9.12 32.29 -27.13
N TRP A 233 9.84 31.16 -27.09
CA TRP A 233 11.17 31.06 -26.47
C TRP A 233 12.22 31.97 -27.12
N ASP A 234 12.07 32.28 -28.41
CA ASP A 234 13.00 33.10 -29.18
C ASP A 234 12.57 34.58 -29.18
N LYS A 235 11.51 34.94 -28.44
CA LYS A 235 11.05 36.32 -28.29
C LYS A 235 12.12 37.17 -27.63
N GLU A 236 12.48 38.27 -28.27
CA GLU A 236 13.47 39.22 -27.78
C GLU A 236 13.01 39.92 -26.50
N ILE A 237 13.93 40.04 -25.54
CA ILE A 237 13.80 40.77 -24.28
C ILE A 237 14.93 41.82 -24.22
N ASP A 238 14.59 43.03 -23.79
CA ASP A 238 15.55 44.09 -23.50
C ASP A 238 15.96 44.01 -22.02
N HIS A 239 17.00 43.24 -21.72
CA HIS A 239 17.54 43.07 -20.38
C HIS A 239 19.07 43.00 -20.42
N GLU A 240 19.74 43.44 -19.34
CA GLU A 240 21.21 43.57 -19.31
C GLU A 240 21.93 42.21 -19.45
N GLU A 241 21.31 41.14 -18.96
CA GLU A 241 21.97 39.82 -18.83
C GLU A 241 21.42 38.75 -19.77
N CYS A 242 20.34 39.03 -20.50
CA CYS A 242 19.70 38.08 -21.38
C CYS A 242 18.94 38.82 -22.49
N SER A 243 18.84 38.19 -23.66
CA SER A 243 18.27 38.81 -24.87
C SER A 243 17.01 38.12 -25.39
N THR A 244 16.65 36.96 -24.83
CA THR A 244 15.46 36.18 -25.22
C THR A 244 14.79 35.55 -24.02
N VAL A 245 13.50 35.18 -24.14
CA VAL A 245 12.76 34.44 -23.09
C VAL A 245 13.53 33.20 -22.63
N LYS A 246 14.10 32.45 -23.58
CA LYS A 246 14.90 31.26 -23.28
C LYS A 246 16.16 31.60 -22.50
N GLU A 247 16.91 32.61 -22.92
CA GLU A 247 18.14 33.01 -22.25
C GLU A 247 17.85 33.53 -20.84
N CYS A 248 16.80 34.34 -20.64
CA CYS A 248 16.40 34.82 -19.33
C CYS A 248 15.94 33.69 -18.41
N GLN A 249 15.24 32.68 -18.95
CA GLN A 249 14.89 31.47 -18.21
C GLN A 249 16.15 30.72 -17.74
N GLU A 250 17.14 30.53 -18.63
CA GLU A 250 18.41 29.87 -18.31
C GLU A 250 19.23 30.66 -17.27
N VAL A 251 19.30 31.99 -17.39
CA VAL A 251 19.98 32.88 -16.41
C VAL A 251 19.32 32.78 -15.05
N GLY A 252 17.99 32.93 -14.98
CA GLY A 252 17.29 32.82 -13.69
C GLY A 252 17.41 31.43 -13.07
N ASP A 253 17.41 30.36 -13.87
CA ASP A 253 17.69 29.01 -13.36
C ASP A 253 19.11 28.85 -12.82
N SER A 254 20.10 29.51 -13.44
CA SER A 254 21.48 29.56 -12.92
C SER A 254 21.55 30.29 -11.57
N TYR A 255 20.84 31.41 -11.43
CA TYR A 255 20.76 32.11 -10.14
C TYR A 255 20.08 31.27 -9.07
N LEU A 256 19.00 30.57 -9.42
CA LEU A 256 18.34 29.67 -8.48
C LEU A 256 19.29 28.56 -7.99
N GLU A 257 20.08 27.95 -8.88
CA GLU A 257 21.10 26.95 -8.51
C GLU A 257 22.20 27.50 -7.61
N GLU A 258 22.61 28.76 -7.79
CA GLU A 258 23.58 29.40 -6.89
C GLU A 258 22.96 29.76 -5.54
N ILE A 259 21.71 30.26 -5.52
CA ILE A 259 20.98 30.59 -4.29
C ILE A 259 20.78 29.34 -3.43
N GLU A 260 20.59 28.16 -4.01
CA GLU A 260 20.46 26.88 -3.27
C GLU A 260 21.63 26.59 -2.31
N GLN A 261 22.79 27.23 -2.50
CA GLN A 261 23.94 27.13 -1.58
C GLN A 261 23.73 27.91 -0.27
N TYR A 262 22.84 28.89 -0.27
CA TYR A 262 22.55 29.80 0.84
C TYR A 262 21.14 29.59 1.41
N VAL A 263 20.17 29.33 0.54
CA VAL A 263 18.74 29.24 0.84
C VAL A 263 18.12 28.09 0.05
N ASN A 264 17.56 27.09 0.74
CA ASN A 264 16.88 25.98 0.09
C ASN A 264 15.37 26.25 -0.01
N PHE A 265 14.92 26.80 -1.15
CA PHE A 265 13.49 27.06 -1.40
C PHE A 265 12.62 25.79 -1.39
N GLY A 266 13.22 24.60 -1.58
CA GLY A 266 12.54 23.31 -1.55
C GLY A 266 12.28 22.74 -0.14
N GLU A 267 12.80 23.38 0.91
CA GLU A 267 12.60 22.92 2.29
C GLU A 267 11.14 23.13 2.75
N GLU A 268 10.48 22.06 3.20
CA GLU A 268 9.16 22.14 3.82
C GLU A 268 9.30 22.62 5.26
N GLN A 269 8.63 23.71 5.60
CA GLN A 269 8.67 24.28 6.94
C GLN A 269 7.77 23.54 7.92
N HIS A 270 8.27 23.36 9.13
CA HIS A 270 7.47 22.94 10.28
C HIS A 270 6.68 24.14 10.82
N ILE A 271 5.40 24.20 10.46
CA ILE A 271 4.48 25.24 10.94
C ILE A 271 3.81 24.77 12.24
N PHE A 272 4.05 25.48 13.34
CA PHE A 272 3.28 25.36 14.57
C PHE A 272 2.09 26.33 14.49
N PHE A 273 0.87 25.85 14.76
CA PHE A 273 -0.33 26.67 14.72
C PHE A 273 -0.75 27.08 16.13
N GLU A 274 -0.67 28.37 16.43
CA GLU A 274 -1.18 29.02 17.63
C GLU A 274 -2.19 30.10 17.23
N ASN A 275 -3.46 29.91 17.56
CA ASN A 275 -4.50 30.89 17.22
C ASN A 275 -4.60 31.98 18.29
N ARG A 276 -4.24 33.22 17.96
CA ARG A 276 -4.39 34.40 18.81
C ARG A 276 -5.20 35.49 18.12
N THR A 277 -5.73 36.42 18.92
CA THR A 277 -6.31 37.64 18.36
C THR A 277 -5.21 38.44 17.66
N ARG A 278 -5.48 38.88 16.43
CA ARG A 278 -4.57 39.74 15.68
C ARG A 278 -4.29 41.04 16.44
N THR A 279 -3.01 41.30 16.68
CA THR A 279 -2.51 42.47 17.38
C THR A 279 -1.51 43.19 16.49
N THR A 280 -1.76 44.46 16.23
CA THR A 280 -0.76 45.35 15.63
C THR A 280 0.12 45.93 16.73
N PHE A 281 1.44 45.82 16.56
CA PHE A 281 2.40 46.35 17.52
C PHE A 281 2.97 47.69 17.09
N THR A 282 3.37 47.82 15.84
CA THR A 282 4.02 49.04 15.34
C THR A 282 3.67 49.29 13.88
N ASP A 283 3.40 50.55 13.56
CA ASP A 283 3.30 51.05 12.18
C ASP A 283 4.48 52.00 11.90
N TYR A 284 5.03 51.93 10.71
CA TYR A 284 6.03 52.87 10.17
C TYR A 284 5.46 53.50 8.91
N ASP A 285 5.59 54.82 8.79
CA ASP A 285 5.38 55.49 7.51
C ASP A 285 6.60 55.24 6.62
N LEU A 286 6.41 55.33 5.31
CA LEU A 286 7.51 55.22 4.34
C LEU A 286 7.80 56.59 3.71
N VAL A 287 9.04 57.06 3.86
CA VAL A 287 9.52 58.31 3.27
C VAL A 287 10.75 58.00 2.44
N ASP A 288 10.65 58.22 1.12
CA ASP A 288 11.70 57.90 0.14
C ASP A 288 12.20 56.43 0.27
N GLY A 289 11.26 55.50 0.48
CA GLY A 289 11.56 54.06 0.62
C GLY A 289 12.16 53.66 1.98
N GLN A 290 12.29 54.60 2.92
CA GLN A 290 12.88 54.35 4.24
C GLN A 290 11.82 54.37 5.35
N LEU A 291 12.01 53.55 6.38
CA LEU A 291 11.16 53.53 7.57
C LEU A 291 11.23 54.89 8.30
N ALA A 292 10.08 55.51 8.50
CA ALA A 292 9.93 56.81 9.16
C ALA A 292 8.75 56.80 10.14
N ASN A 293 8.66 57.85 10.95
CA ASN A 293 7.52 58.14 11.85
C ASN A 293 6.99 56.93 12.66
N LYS A 294 7.90 56.11 13.22
CA LYS A 294 7.56 54.92 14.02
C LYS A 294 6.44 55.23 15.03
N LYS A 295 5.33 54.51 14.90
CA LYS A 295 4.16 54.60 15.76
C LYS A 295 3.97 53.30 16.52
N GLU A 296 4.43 53.29 17.76
CA GLU A 296 4.23 52.16 18.68
C GLU A 296 2.77 52.16 19.18
N LEU A 297 2.06 51.08 18.86
CA LEU A 297 0.64 50.88 19.21
C LEU A 297 0.50 49.95 20.41
N GLN A 298 1.38 48.96 20.52
CA GLN A 298 1.48 48.02 21.64
C GLN A 298 2.94 47.62 21.86
N GLU A 299 3.26 47.17 23.07
CA GLU A 299 4.59 46.67 23.42
C GLU A 299 4.95 45.45 22.56
N MET A 300 6.09 45.54 21.88
CA MET A 300 6.60 44.46 21.04
C MET A 300 7.05 43.25 21.90
N PRO A 301 6.67 42.01 21.51
CA PRO A 301 7.09 40.81 22.26
C PRO A 301 8.57 40.43 22.03
N PHE A 302 9.21 41.01 21.01
CA PHE A 302 10.58 40.73 20.58
C PHE A 302 11.29 42.03 20.17
N ASP A 303 12.59 41.96 19.91
CA ASP A 303 13.34 43.08 19.32
C ASP A 303 12.79 43.41 17.92
N SER A 304 12.49 44.68 17.64
CA SER A 304 11.94 45.09 16.35
C SER A 304 12.99 45.12 15.24
N GLN A 305 14.29 45.15 15.56
CA GLN A 305 15.35 45.33 14.56
C GLN A 305 15.35 44.25 13.48
N GLU A 306 15.13 42.98 13.85
CA GLU A 306 15.08 41.87 12.89
C GLU A 306 13.94 42.04 11.88
N TYR A 307 12.78 42.49 12.35
CA TYR A 307 11.60 42.71 11.51
C TYR A 307 11.66 44.03 10.74
N GLU A 308 12.38 45.03 11.25
CA GLU A 308 12.71 46.24 10.50
C GLU A 308 13.65 45.91 9.32
N ASN A 309 14.60 44.99 9.50
CA ASN A 309 15.50 44.55 8.42
C ASN A 309 14.76 43.79 7.30
N LEU A 310 13.57 43.25 7.56
CA LEU A 310 12.74 42.64 6.51
C LEU A 310 12.20 43.67 5.53
N TRP A 311 11.93 44.91 5.98
CA TRP A 311 11.62 46.00 5.06
C TRP A 311 12.81 46.31 4.15
N THR A 312 14.01 46.44 4.72
CA THR A 312 15.23 46.65 3.92
C THR A 312 15.42 45.52 2.90
N THR A 313 15.24 44.27 3.33
CA THR A 313 15.32 43.10 2.45
C THR A 313 14.29 43.17 1.33
N PHE A 314 13.04 43.52 1.65
CA PHE A 314 11.97 43.69 0.66
C PHE A 314 12.29 44.80 -0.35
N TYR A 315 12.74 45.96 0.15
CA TYR A 315 13.07 47.11 -0.67
C TYR A 315 14.26 46.86 -1.61
N GLU A 316 15.24 46.08 -1.18
CA GLU A 316 16.44 45.76 -1.98
C GLU A 316 16.19 44.68 -3.06
N ILE A 317 15.18 43.82 -2.88
CA ILE A 317 14.94 42.68 -3.78
C ILE A 317 13.97 43.01 -4.91
N PHE A 318 12.99 43.86 -4.64
CA PHE A 318 11.92 44.14 -5.59
C PHE A 318 12.12 45.50 -6.28
N PRO A 319 11.74 45.64 -7.57
CA PRO A 319 11.93 46.89 -8.28
C PRO A 319 11.15 48.03 -7.63
N HIS A 320 11.85 49.15 -7.38
CA HIS A 320 11.30 50.26 -6.60
C HIS A 320 10.01 50.85 -7.18
N GLU A 321 9.84 50.82 -8.51
CA GLU A 321 8.65 51.36 -9.19
C GLU A 321 7.33 50.74 -8.71
N TYR A 322 7.36 49.50 -8.21
CA TYR A 322 6.18 48.83 -7.65
C TYR A 322 5.98 49.13 -6.15
N LEU A 323 7.02 49.66 -5.49
CA LEU A 323 7.02 49.86 -4.03
C LEU A 323 6.60 51.28 -3.65
N GLU A 324 6.55 52.21 -4.60
CA GLU A 324 6.22 53.63 -4.38
C GLU A 324 4.83 53.82 -3.77
N ASP A 325 3.89 52.90 -4.04
CA ASP A 325 2.51 52.96 -3.56
C ASP A 325 2.30 52.36 -2.16
N ILE A 326 3.36 51.90 -1.49
CA ILE A 326 3.29 51.39 -0.12
C ILE A 326 3.42 52.58 0.85
N ASP A 327 2.36 52.86 1.61
CA ASP A 327 2.36 53.96 2.58
C ASP A 327 2.85 53.53 3.96
N THR A 328 2.52 52.30 4.35
CA THR A 328 2.75 51.82 5.72
C THR A 328 3.39 50.44 5.74
N TYR A 329 4.50 50.34 6.47
CA TYR A 329 5.07 49.07 6.90
C TYR A 329 4.59 48.75 8.32
N ARG A 330 3.99 47.57 8.52
CA ARG A 330 3.33 47.19 9.77
C ARG A 330 3.93 45.92 10.37
N LEU A 331 4.20 45.97 11.67
CA LEU A 331 4.51 44.80 12.48
C LEU A 331 3.29 44.36 13.27
N PHE A 332 2.86 43.12 13.05
CA PHE A 332 1.69 42.54 13.73
C PHE A 332 1.98 41.12 14.20
N SER A 333 1.03 40.51 14.91
CA SER A 333 0.95 39.05 14.99
C SER A 333 -0.46 38.56 15.26
N ASP A 334 -0.84 37.40 14.73
CA ASP A 334 -2.03 36.64 15.12
C ASP A 334 -1.72 35.25 15.71
N GLY A 335 -0.50 35.10 16.24
CA GLY A 335 0.03 33.85 16.78
C GLY A 335 0.73 33.03 15.70
N GLU A 336 1.49 32.00 16.11
CA GLU A 336 2.31 31.22 15.18
C GLU A 336 1.45 30.47 14.14
N GLY A 337 1.92 30.42 12.89
CA GLY A 337 1.41 29.60 11.80
C GLY A 337 0.07 30.03 11.21
N ASN A 338 -0.43 31.23 11.53
CA ASN A 338 -1.66 31.76 10.92
C ASN A 338 -1.33 32.66 9.73
N THR A 339 -1.30 33.98 9.92
CA THR A 339 -1.04 34.93 8.84
C THR A 339 0.40 35.39 8.92
N SER A 340 1.28 34.85 8.08
CA SER A 340 2.70 35.20 8.15
C SER A 340 3.01 36.60 7.61
N ALA A 341 2.24 37.05 6.63
CA ALA A 341 2.26 38.41 6.12
C ALA A 341 0.92 38.73 5.44
N TYR A 342 0.65 40.01 5.18
CA TYR A 342 -0.43 40.42 4.28
C TYR A 342 -0.20 41.80 3.68
N VAL A 343 -0.70 42.02 2.47
CA VAL A 343 -0.92 43.36 1.91
C VAL A 343 -2.38 43.77 1.99
N SER A 344 -2.63 44.98 2.49
CA SER A 344 -3.94 45.64 2.39
C SER A 344 -3.84 46.83 1.45
N ILE A 345 -4.37 46.67 0.23
CA ILE A 345 -4.41 47.72 -0.79
C ILE A 345 -5.78 48.40 -0.76
N LYS A 346 -5.78 49.72 -0.60
CA LYS A 346 -6.98 50.55 -0.61
C LYS A 346 -6.70 51.87 -1.32
N ARG A 347 -7.77 52.58 -1.71
CA ARG A 347 -7.66 53.92 -2.30
C ARG A 347 -7.03 54.96 -1.36
N GLU A 348 -7.15 54.75 -0.05
CA GLU A 348 -6.59 55.62 0.98
C GLU A 348 -5.10 55.33 1.26
N GLY A 349 -4.60 54.19 0.78
CA GLY A 349 -3.22 53.77 0.94
C GLY A 349 -3.04 52.26 1.04
N THR A 350 -1.79 51.82 0.87
CA THR A 350 -1.36 50.43 0.93
C THR A 350 -0.56 50.15 2.19
N VAL A 351 -0.88 49.04 2.84
CA VAL A 351 -0.17 48.54 4.02
C VAL A 351 0.48 47.20 3.68
N LEU A 352 1.80 47.11 3.83
CA LEU A 352 2.53 45.83 3.90
C LEU A 352 2.70 45.47 5.37
N ALA A 353 2.20 44.31 5.79
CA ALA A 353 2.25 43.86 7.17
C ALA A 353 2.97 42.52 7.30
N ILE A 354 3.88 42.43 8.27
CA ILE A 354 4.70 41.24 8.55
C ILE A 354 4.41 40.73 9.97
N ASP A 355 4.21 39.42 10.11
CA ASP A 355 4.04 38.78 11.40
C ASP A 355 5.39 38.56 12.08
N VAL A 356 5.53 39.09 13.29
CA VAL A 356 6.75 39.00 14.10
C VAL A 356 6.95 37.63 14.77
N ARG A 357 6.10 36.63 14.49
CA ARG A 357 6.21 35.24 15.00
C ARG A 357 6.43 34.19 13.91
N ASP A 358 6.10 34.48 12.65
CA ASP A 358 6.11 33.48 11.58
C ASP A 358 7.29 33.62 10.61
N ASN A 359 8.00 34.74 10.66
CA ASN A 359 9.10 35.07 9.75
C ASN A 359 10.47 34.81 10.39
N ILE A 360 10.65 33.64 11.01
CA ILE A 360 11.86 33.31 11.79
C ILE A 360 12.95 32.66 10.92
N ASP A 361 12.57 31.85 9.93
CA ASP A 361 13.52 31.24 9.01
C ASP A 361 13.58 31.97 7.66
N LYS A 362 14.79 32.00 7.09
CA LYS A 362 15.11 32.77 5.88
C LYS A 362 14.31 32.31 4.65
N VAL A 363 14.02 31.03 4.53
CA VAL A 363 13.21 30.50 3.41
C VAL A 363 11.78 31.03 3.50
N SER A 364 11.21 31.08 4.71
CA SER A 364 9.84 31.58 4.96
C SER A 364 9.77 33.05 4.62
N GLN A 365 10.75 33.82 5.11
CA GLN A 365 10.88 35.25 4.83
C GLN A 365 10.83 35.50 3.32
N TYR A 366 11.74 34.91 2.53
CA TYR A 366 11.74 35.15 1.09
C TYR A 366 10.45 34.74 0.40
N ARG A 367 9.88 33.57 0.74
CA ARG A 367 8.63 33.11 0.12
C ARG A 367 7.45 34.02 0.45
N ASN A 368 7.35 34.49 1.68
CA ASN A 368 6.31 35.42 2.11
C ASN A 368 6.50 36.78 1.44
N LEU A 369 7.73 37.32 1.41
CA LEU A 369 8.03 38.58 0.73
C LEU A 369 7.70 38.51 -0.77
N ILE A 370 8.08 37.43 -1.47
CA ILE A 370 7.73 37.22 -2.89
C ILE A 370 6.21 37.08 -3.07
N HIS A 371 5.51 36.42 -2.15
CA HIS A 371 4.05 36.29 -2.19
C HIS A 371 3.36 37.65 -2.02
N GLU A 372 3.74 38.44 -1.03
CA GLU A 372 3.16 39.77 -0.80
C GLU A 372 3.50 40.73 -1.94
N PHE A 373 4.71 40.65 -2.51
CA PHE A 373 5.07 41.41 -3.70
C PHE A 373 4.19 41.03 -4.90
N ALA A 374 3.83 39.76 -5.07
CA ALA A 374 2.92 39.36 -6.14
C ALA A 374 1.54 40.03 -6.01
N HIS A 375 1.05 40.25 -4.78
CA HIS A 375 -0.17 41.03 -4.54
C HIS A 375 0.03 42.49 -4.95
N ILE A 376 1.14 43.12 -4.56
CA ILE A 376 1.46 44.52 -4.94
C ILE A 376 1.53 44.68 -6.47
N TYR A 377 2.22 43.76 -7.14
CA TYR A 377 2.38 43.76 -8.60
C TYR A 377 1.06 43.57 -9.36
N SER A 378 0.16 42.72 -8.85
CA SER A 378 -1.03 42.30 -9.60
C SER A 378 -2.35 42.94 -9.18
N LEU A 379 -2.39 43.61 -8.02
CA LEU A 379 -3.60 44.18 -7.43
C LEU A 379 -3.54 45.71 -7.29
N THR A 380 -2.88 46.39 -8.22
CA THR A 380 -2.85 47.86 -8.31
C THR A 380 -4.26 48.43 -8.18
N ILE A 381 -4.47 49.45 -7.33
CA ILE A 381 -5.82 49.92 -6.99
C ILE A 381 -6.56 50.52 -8.20
N GLU A 382 -5.80 50.98 -9.21
CA GLU A 382 -6.25 51.46 -10.50
C GLU A 382 -6.91 50.37 -11.35
N ASP A 383 -6.61 49.09 -11.11
CA ASP A 383 -7.23 47.95 -11.80
C ASP A 383 -8.66 47.67 -11.31
N PHE A 384 -9.10 48.35 -10.27
CA PHE A 384 -10.43 48.23 -9.70
C PHE A 384 -11.26 49.49 -9.96
N THR A 385 -12.56 49.30 -10.21
CA THR A 385 -13.48 50.44 -10.42
C THR A 385 -13.56 51.32 -9.18
N SER A 386 -13.93 52.60 -9.36
CA SER A 386 -14.11 53.56 -8.26
C SER A 386 -15.28 53.25 -7.33
N ALA A 387 -16.05 52.19 -7.61
CA ALA A 387 -17.12 51.72 -6.74
C ALA A 387 -16.58 50.93 -5.53
N CYS A 388 -15.35 50.42 -5.61
CA CYS A 388 -14.70 49.73 -4.50
C CYS A 388 -13.56 50.58 -3.93
N GLU A 389 -13.49 50.59 -2.60
CA GLU A 389 -12.40 51.19 -1.82
C GLU A 389 -11.20 50.24 -1.67
N THR A 390 -11.39 48.96 -2.00
CA THR A 390 -10.43 47.86 -1.87
C THR A 390 -10.35 47.05 -3.16
N THR A 391 -9.48 46.04 -3.20
CA THR A 391 -9.26 45.15 -4.35
C THR A 391 -10.33 44.08 -4.54
N ASP A 392 -11.60 44.31 -4.18
CA ASP A 392 -12.67 43.32 -4.32
C ASP A 392 -12.81 42.83 -5.78
N LEU A 393 -12.82 41.50 -6.00
CA LEU A 393 -12.86 40.90 -7.34
C LEU A 393 -14.12 41.30 -8.12
N SER A 394 -15.22 41.64 -7.44
CA SER A 394 -16.44 42.15 -8.09
C SER A 394 -16.25 43.50 -8.79
N CYS A 395 -15.20 44.25 -8.43
CA CYS A 395 -14.85 45.54 -9.01
C CYS A 395 -13.68 45.48 -10.01
N LEU A 396 -13.18 44.29 -10.32
CA LEU A 396 -12.03 44.11 -11.20
C LEU A 396 -12.35 44.57 -12.64
N LYS A 397 -11.46 45.37 -13.23
CA LYS A 397 -11.58 45.82 -14.63
C LYS A 397 -11.07 44.74 -15.60
N THR A 398 -11.56 44.80 -16.83
CA THR A 398 -11.12 43.93 -17.92
C THR A 398 -9.69 44.26 -18.38
N GLY A 399 -8.91 43.24 -18.74
CA GLY A 399 -7.55 43.40 -19.26
C GLY A 399 -6.49 43.67 -18.19
N THR A 400 -6.84 43.43 -16.93
CA THR A 400 -5.93 43.50 -15.77
C THR A 400 -5.27 42.13 -15.55
N ASN A 401 -4.14 42.10 -14.83
CA ASN A 401 -3.39 40.86 -14.60
C ASN A 401 -4.26 39.76 -13.98
N ILE A 402 -5.04 40.10 -12.95
CA ILE A 402 -5.94 39.17 -12.29
C ILE A 402 -7.11 38.77 -13.17
N GLU A 403 -7.65 39.66 -14.00
CA GLU A 403 -8.79 39.32 -14.87
C GLU A 403 -8.38 38.36 -15.98
N ILE A 404 -7.21 38.58 -16.58
CA ILE A 404 -6.62 37.69 -17.57
C ILE A 404 -6.36 36.31 -16.93
N PHE A 405 -5.76 36.28 -15.74
CA PHE A 405 -5.48 35.03 -15.01
C PHE A 405 -6.78 34.28 -14.63
N GLN A 406 -7.78 35.01 -14.11
CA GLN A 406 -9.10 34.47 -13.77
C GLN A 406 -9.76 33.84 -15.00
N ASN A 407 -9.87 34.60 -16.10
CA ASN A 407 -10.53 34.13 -17.31
C ASN A 407 -9.79 32.94 -17.91
N ARG A 408 -8.46 32.92 -17.84
CA ARG A 408 -7.70 31.81 -18.39
C ARG A 408 -7.83 30.54 -17.55
N PHE A 409 -7.73 30.63 -16.22
CA PHE A 409 -7.53 29.45 -15.36
C PHE A 409 -8.65 29.14 -14.38
N TRP A 410 -9.64 30.02 -14.22
CA TRP A 410 -10.77 29.81 -13.32
C TRP A 410 -12.11 29.75 -14.03
N HIS A 411 -12.21 30.09 -15.33
CA HIS A 411 -13.47 30.16 -16.07
C HIS A 411 -14.29 28.86 -16.11
N HIS A 412 -13.65 27.71 -15.86
CA HIS A 412 -14.31 26.42 -15.82
C HIS A 412 -14.98 26.12 -14.49
N TYR A 413 -14.73 26.93 -13.46
CA TYR A 413 -15.46 26.91 -12.21
C TYR A 413 -16.66 27.86 -12.27
N ASP A 414 -17.71 27.55 -11.49
CA ASP A 414 -18.77 28.52 -11.26
C ASP A 414 -18.18 29.79 -10.61
N GLN A 415 -18.65 30.97 -11.03
CA GLN A 415 -18.16 32.27 -10.54
C GLN A 415 -18.21 32.41 -9.01
N ASN A 416 -19.13 31.69 -8.35
CA ASN A 416 -19.24 31.69 -6.89
C ASN A 416 -18.06 30.99 -6.17
N TRP A 417 -17.14 30.38 -6.92
CA TRP A 417 -15.88 29.81 -6.43
C TRP A 417 -14.68 30.74 -6.61
N TYR A 418 -14.80 31.85 -7.36
CA TYR A 418 -13.68 32.76 -7.60
C TYR A 418 -13.22 33.46 -6.32
N ASP A 419 -14.13 33.61 -5.35
CA ASP A 419 -13.82 34.05 -4.00
C ASP A 419 -14.52 33.14 -2.97
N ASN A 420 -13.71 32.39 -2.23
CA ASN A 420 -14.12 31.44 -1.21
C ASN A 420 -13.84 31.94 0.21
N SER A 421 -13.41 33.20 0.39
CA SER A 421 -13.07 33.78 1.69
C SER A 421 -14.23 33.72 2.71
N HIS A 422 -15.47 33.74 2.23
CA HIS A 422 -16.68 33.66 3.03
C HIS A 422 -17.18 32.22 3.29
N LYS A 423 -16.57 31.21 2.64
CA LYS A 423 -17.02 29.82 2.72
C LYS A 423 -16.46 29.14 3.97
N SER A 424 -17.15 28.10 4.44
CA SER A 424 -16.65 27.31 5.56
C SER A 424 -15.39 26.53 5.18
N LYS A 425 -14.54 26.24 6.17
CA LYS A 425 -13.32 25.42 6.00
C LYS A 425 -13.58 24.10 5.26
N VAL A 426 -14.69 23.42 5.58
CA VAL A 426 -15.08 22.15 4.93
C VAL A 426 -15.38 22.34 3.44
N GLN A 427 -16.01 23.45 3.05
CA GLN A 427 -16.28 23.73 1.63
C GLN A 427 -14.99 24.03 0.87
N LEU A 428 -14.09 24.80 1.47
CA LEU A 428 -12.79 25.12 0.89
C LEU A 428 -11.92 23.86 0.71
N GLU A 429 -11.84 23.01 1.75
CA GLU A 429 -11.16 21.72 1.69
C GLU A 429 -11.78 20.81 0.62
N GLY A 430 -13.12 20.76 0.52
CA GLY A 430 -13.81 20.01 -0.51
C GLY A 430 -13.50 20.50 -1.93
N PHE A 431 -13.47 21.82 -2.14
CA PHE A 431 -13.13 22.42 -3.43
C PHE A 431 -11.67 22.13 -3.81
N TYR A 432 -10.73 22.31 -2.89
CA TYR A 432 -9.32 21.97 -3.13
C TYR A 432 -9.15 20.47 -3.42
N ASN A 433 -9.74 19.58 -2.61
CA ASN A 433 -9.59 18.13 -2.77
C ASN A 433 -10.16 17.59 -4.08
N ASN A 434 -11.17 18.25 -4.64
CA ASN A 434 -11.71 17.91 -5.96
C ASN A 434 -10.86 18.46 -7.12
N ASN A 435 -9.96 19.40 -6.84
CA ASN A 435 -9.16 20.13 -7.83
C ASN A 435 -7.65 20.15 -7.47
N VAL A 436 -7.14 19.08 -6.85
CA VAL A 436 -5.72 19.01 -6.37
C VAL A 436 -4.66 19.12 -7.46
N THR A 437 -5.06 18.90 -8.73
CA THR A 437 -4.20 19.08 -9.90
C THR A 437 -4.08 20.55 -10.32
N ASP A 438 -4.92 21.40 -9.76
CA ASP A 438 -5.12 22.78 -10.21
C ASP A 438 -4.46 23.77 -9.24
N PHE A 439 -4.14 23.33 -8.03
CA PHE A 439 -3.49 24.12 -6.97
C PHE A 439 -2.32 23.34 -6.33
N TYR A 440 -1.28 24.03 -5.88
CA TYR A 440 -0.17 23.47 -5.10
C TYR A 440 -0.53 23.29 -3.62
N VAL A 441 -1.29 24.24 -3.05
CA VAL A 441 -1.67 24.23 -1.64
C VAL A 441 -3.14 24.66 -1.44
N PRO A 442 -3.80 24.25 -0.36
CA PRO A 442 -5.20 24.62 -0.09
C PRO A 442 -5.45 26.14 -0.05
N TYR A 443 -4.47 26.92 0.39
CA TYR A 443 -4.61 28.38 0.50
C TYR A 443 -4.84 29.06 -0.87
N GLN A 444 -4.25 28.56 -1.95
CA GLN A 444 -4.51 29.06 -3.32
C GLN A 444 -5.98 28.94 -3.73
N ALA A 445 -6.66 27.91 -3.22
CA ALA A 445 -8.06 27.68 -3.55
C ALA A 445 -8.99 28.69 -2.85
N THR A 446 -8.47 29.59 -2.01
CA THR A 446 -9.26 30.60 -1.29
C THR A 446 -9.85 31.63 -2.23
N ASN A 447 -9.09 32.16 -3.18
CA ASN A 447 -9.59 33.07 -4.21
C ASN A 447 -8.55 33.18 -5.33
N VAL A 448 -8.94 33.82 -6.45
CA VAL A 448 -8.06 33.98 -7.63
C VAL A 448 -6.77 34.75 -7.30
N LYS A 449 -6.80 35.70 -6.36
CA LYS A 449 -5.64 36.51 -5.99
C LYS A 449 -4.57 35.66 -5.31
N GLU A 450 -4.96 34.80 -4.36
CA GLU A 450 -4.02 33.88 -3.70
C GLU A 450 -3.44 32.86 -4.66
N ASP A 451 -4.23 32.39 -5.62
CA ASP A 451 -3.75 31.48 -6.65
C ASP A 451 -2.72 32.14 -7.56
N PHE A 452 -2.96 33.37 -8.01
CA PHE A 452 -1.98 34.17 -8.75
C PHE A 452 -0.71 34.35 -7.92
N ALA A 453 -0.82 34.83 -6.68
CA ALA A 453 0.33 35.15 -5.83
C ALA A 453 1.21 33.93 -5.57
N ILE A 454 0.64 32.76 -5.27
CA ILE A 454 1.44 31.54 -5.08
C ILE A 454 1.97 30.98 -6.41
N THR A 455 1.24 31.13 -7.52
CA THR A 455 1.76 30.77 -8.83
C THR A 455 2.97 31.62 -9.18
N PHE A 456 2.93 32.93 -8.88
CA PHE A 456 4.07 33.84 -9.02
C PHE A 456 5.22 33.42 -8.11
N THR A 457 4.97 33.14 -6.82
CA THR A 457 6.01 32.62 -5.92
C THR A 457 6.67 31.38 -6.50
N LYS A 458 5.88 30.44 -7.03
CA LYS A 458 6.38 29.22 -7.67
C LYS A 458 7.18 29.49 -8.94
N PHE A 459 6.78 30.46 -9.73
CA PHE A 459 7.51 30.89 -10.92
C PHE A 459 8.89 31.47 -10.58
N ILE A 460 8.99 32.25 -9.50
CA ILE A 460 10.27 32.78 -9.02
C ILE A 460 11.15 31.69 -8.40
N THR A 461 10.60 30.90 -7.46
CA THR A 461 11.41 30.02 -6.60
C THR A 461 11.66 28.62 -7.13
N ASP A 462 10.99 28.21 -8.20
CA ASP A 462 11.14 26.88 -8.78
C ASP A 462 11.63 26.98 -10.25
N LYS A 463 12.32 25.94 -10.71
CA LYS A 463 12.57 25.77 -12.15
C LYS A 463 11.25 25.55 -12.89
N ILE A 464 11.21 25.90 -14.18
CA ILE A 464 10.03 25.67 -15.00
C ILE A 464 9.59 24.18 -14.93
N PRO A 465 8.32 23.88 -14.58
CA PRO A 465 7.87 22.50 -14.47
C PRO A 465 8.01 21.75 -15.80
N SER A 466 8.66 20.58 -15.80
CA SER A 466 8.78 19.72 -16.98
C SER A 466 7.40 19.32 -17.52
N LYS A 467 7.17 19.41 -18.84
CA LYS A 467 5.95 19.06 -19.62
C LYS A 467 4.87 18.27 -18.85
N SER A 468 4.19 18.94 -17.93
CA SER A 468 3.15 18.39 -17.07
C SER A 468 1.81 18.85 -17.61
N SER A 469 0.83 17.95 -17.65
CA SER A 469 -0.55 18.27 -18.04
C SER A 469 -1.39 18.76 -16.86
N GLN A 470 -0.79 18.98 -15.68
CA GLN A 470 -1.51 19.48 -14.50
C GLN A 470 -1.68 20.99 -14.59
N LEU A 471 -2.90 21.48 -14.31
CA LEU A 471 -3.22 22.91 -14.43
C LEU A 471 -2.31 23.79 -13.56
N LYS A 472 -1.93 23.36 -12.36
CA LYS A 472 -0.97 24.11 -11.52
C LYS A 472 0.40 24.31 -12.17
N ALA A 473 0.89 23.34 -12.95
CA ALA A 473 2.14 23.45 -13.68
C ALA A 473 2.00 24.34 -14.92
N ILE A 474 0.86 24.24 -15.61
CA ILE A 474 0.49 25.08 -16.76
C ILE A 474 0.42 26.55 -16.36
N LYS A 475 -0.14 26.87 -15.19
CA LYS A 475 -0.18 28.23 -14.63
C LYS A 475 1.23 28.83 -14.47
N VAL A 476 2.16 28.09 -13.88
CA VAL A 476 3.56 28.53 -13.75
C VAL A 476 4.24 28.70 -15.11
N GLN A 477 4.06 27.75 -16.03
CA GLN A 477 4.60 27.85 -17.39
C GLN A 477 4.05 29.08 -18.13
N SER A 478 2.79 29.46 -17.91
CA SER A 478 2.18 30.61 -18.57
C SER A 478 2.78 31.95 -18.18
N MET A 479 3.45 32.04 -17.02
CA MET A 479 4.15 33.27 -16.61
C MET A 479 5.33 33.59 -17.55
N TYR A 480 5.86 32.62 -18.30
CA TYR A 480 6.90 32.84 -19.33
C TYR A 480 6.36 33.44 -20.64
N GLU A 481 5.04 33.59 -20.78
CA GLU A 481 4.44 34.28 -21.94
C GLU A 481 4.45 35.80 -21.78
N ASP A 482 4.67 36.30 -20.56
CA ASP A 482 4.74 37.71 -20.23
C ASP A 482 6.22 38.11 -20.05
N LEU A 483 6.69 39.04 -20.88
CA LEU A 483 8.10 39.44 -20.92
C LEU A 483 8.50 40.23 -19.66
N ASP A 484 7.56 40.98 -19.08
CA ASP A 484 7.82 41.77 -17.87
C ASP A 484 8.03 40.81 -16.68
N LEU A 485 7.22 39.75 -16.59
CA LEU A 485 7.40 38.69 -15.59
C LEU A 485 8.72 37.92 -15.76
N VAL A 486 9.12 37.61 -16.99
CA VAL A 486 10.39 36.92 -17.27
C VAL A 486 11.58 37.77 -16.82
N THR A 487 11.54 39.07 -17.08
CA THR A 487 12.57 40.03 -16.66
C THR A 487 12.60 40.15 -15.14
N LEU A 488 11.43 40.35 -14.53
CA LEU A 488 11.24 40.47 -13.09
C LEU A 488 11.76 39.24 -12.32
N ARG A 489 11.63 38.04 -12.88
CA ARG A 489 12.20 36.83 -12.30
C ARG A 489 13.72 36.88 -12.22
N VAL A 490 14.39 37.34 -13.29
CA VAL A 490 15.85 37.45 -13.32
C VAL A 490 16.31 38.48 -12.29
N ASP A 491 15.68 39.65 -12.26
CA ASP A 491 16.02 40.73 -11.32
C ASP A 491 15.87 40.31 -9.85
N ILE A 492 14.74 39.70 -9.50
CA ILE A 492 14.48 39.24 -8.13
C ILE A 492 15.50 38.19 -7.69
N LEU A 493 15.76 37.18 -8.54
CA LEU A 493 16.71 36.12 -8.21
C LEU A 493 18.14 36.66 -8.11
N LYS A 494 18.54 37.57 -9.00
CA LYS A 494 19.84 38.24 -8.92
C LYS A 494 19.99 39.02 -7.63
N ALA A 495 19.00 39.84 -7.26
CA ALA A 495 19.03 40.64 -6.04
C ALA A 495 19.13 39.76 -4.78
N ILE A 496 18.38 38.66 -4.73
CA ILE A 496 18.50 37.67 -3.64
C ILE A 496 19.92 37.08 -3.59
N LEU A 497 20.46 36.68 -4.74
CA LEU A 497 21.79 36.08 -4.82
C LEU A 497 22.89 37.05 -4.37
N ASP A 498 22.86 38.29 -4.85
CA ASP A 498 23.83 39.32 -4.50
C ASP A 498 23.79 39.65 -3.00
N MET A 499 22.59 39.78 -2.44
CA MET A 499 22.38 40.00 -1.01
C MET A 499 22.93 38.84 -0.16
N GLU A 500 22.67 37.59 -0.55
CA GLU A 500 23.14 36.43 0.19
C GLU A 500 24.66 36.23 0.06
N LYS A 501 25.25 36.58 -1.09
CA LYS A 501 26.70 36.66 -1.25
C LYS A 501 27.31 37.72 -0.33
N GLU A 502 26.71 38.91 -0.23
CA GLU A 502 27.19 39.96 0.67
C GLU A 502 27.12 39.53 2.15
N ARG A 503 26.03 38.89 2.57
CA ARG A 503 25.84 38.39 3.94
C ARG A 503 26.81 37.25 4.31
N ALA A 504 27.38 36.56 3.33
CA ALA A 504 28.31 35.45 3.54
C ALA A 504 29.79 35.89 3.63
N LEU A 505 30.11 37.14 3.28
CA LEU A 505 31.43 37.76 3.45
C LEU A 505 31.67 38.21 4.89
#